data_AF-A0A1B1E0H8-F1
#
_entry.id   AF-A0A1B1E0H8-F1
#
_cell.length_a   1.000
_cell.length_b   1.000
_cell.length_c   1.000
_cell.angle_alpha   90.00
_cell.angle_beta   90.00
_cell.angle_gamma   90.00
#
_symmetry.space_group_name_H-M   'P 1'
#
loop_
_entity.id
_entity.type
_entity.pdbx_description
1 polymer ?
#
loop_
_entity_poly.entity_id
_entity_poly.type
_entity_poly.pdbx_seq_one_letter_code
_entity_poly.pdbx_strand_id
1 'polypeptide(L)'
;GVYSGAGYSLLLASLRLLTELLAKRPHHNTPDQNKMRVIIQRVKNAALSVIKEGSNETEKQLELFSEIKNGIICFVGIHKNDSWKDAQYIIRKCLNLRLWSDGNKSWDKSVKDLNYEVLVVSQFTLFANTKKGNKPDFHLAKEPKEALDMYNKMVEQFVKDYNQEKIKTGKFGCYMNIQVTNDGPVTIFIDSHDVNLDN
;
A
#
# COMPACT_ATOMS: atom_id res chain seq x y z
N GLY A 1 -9.22 -51.84 -29.01
CA GLY A 1 -10.28 -50.87 -29.29
C GLY A 1 -9.64 -49.52 -29.46
N VAL A 2 -9.69 -48.99 -30.69
CA VAL A 2 -9.00 -47.80 -31.16
C VAL A 2 -9.61 -46.55 -30.49
N TYR A 3 -8.86 -45.84 -29.65
CA TYR A 3 -9.18 -44.45 -29.35
C TYR A 3 -8.87 -43.65 -30.62
N SER A 4 -9.92 -43.24 -31.33
CA SER A 4 -9.84 -42.53 -32.60
C SER A 4 -8.96 -41.28 -32.49
N GLY A 5 -8.06 -41.07 -33.45
CA GLY A 5 -7.12 -39.94 -33.51
C GLY A 5 -7.76 -38.54 -33.44
N ALA A 6 -9.09 -38.44 -33.61
CA ALA A 6 -9.84 -37.20 -33.42
C ALA A 6 -9.80 -36.67 -31.97
N GLY A 7 -9.77 -37.55 -30.95
CA GLY A 7 -9.78 -37.15 -29.55
C GLY A 7 -8.47 -36.49 -29.09
N TYR A 8 -7.34 -37.02 -29.56
CA TYR A 8 -6.01 -36.42 -29.31
C TYR A 8 -5.82 -35.09 -30.04
N SER A 9 -6.38 -34.96 -31.24
CA SER A 9 -6.35 -33.71 -32.01
C SER A 9 -7.11 -32.59 -31.29
N LEU A 10 -8.30 -32.87 -30.73
CA LEU A 10 -9.05 -31.88 -29.94
C LEU A 10 -8.33 -31.49 -28.66
N LEU A 11 -7.73 -32.44 -27.95
CA LEU A 11 -7.00 -32.16 -26.72
C LEU A 11 -5.78 -31.27 -26.99
N LEU A 12 -5.00 -31.58 -28.04
CA LEU A 12 -3.85 -30.78 -28.47
C LEU A 12 -4.26 -29.40 -28.98
N ALA A 13 -5.39 -29.29 -29.68
CA ALA A 13 -5.95 -28.00 -30.11
C ALA A 13 -6.38 -27.16 -28.90
N SER A 14 -7.01 -27.76 -27.89
CA SER A 14 -7.39 -27.06 -26.65
C SER A 14 -6.17 -26.61 -25.84
N LEU A 15 -5.11 -27.44 -25.78
CA LEU A 15 -3.86 -27.11 -25.11
C LEU A 15 -3.11 -25.99 -25.85
N ARG A 16 -3.10 -26.02 -27.19
CA ARG A 16 -2.57 -24.92 -28.02
C ARG A 16 -3.37 -23.64 -27.84
N LEU A 17 -4.70 -23.71 -27.83
CA LEU A 17 -5.55 -22.54 -27.62
C LEU A 17 -5.34 -21.97 -26.22
N LEU A 18 -5.18 -22.82 -25.20
CA LEU A 18 -4.86 -22.39 -23.83
C LEU A 18 -3.46 -21.77 -23.77
N THR A 19 -2.48 -22.34 -24.47
CA THR A 19 -1.11 -21.79 -24.52
C THR A 19 -1.07 -20.47 -25.30
N GLU A 20 -1.83 -20.34 -26.38
CA GLU A 20 -2.01 -19.10 -27.14
C GLU A 20 -2.79 -18.07 -26.33
N LEU A 21 -3.80 -18.45 -25.54
CA LEU A 21 -4.52 -17.56 -24.64
C LEU A 21 -3.64 -17.09 -23.47
N LEU A 22 -2.78 -17.97 -22.95
CA LEU A 22 -1.79 -17.63 -21.93
C LEU A 22 -0.65 -16.76 -22.50
N ALA A 23 -0.24 -16.99 -23.75
CA ALA A 23 0.75 -16.18 -24.47
C ALA A 23 0.19 -14.85 -25.01
N LYS A 24 -1.14 -14.77 -25.22
CA LYS A 24 -1.88 -13.54 -25.54
C LYS A 24 -2.28 -12.74 -24.30
N ARG A 25 -1.92 -13.17 -23.08
CA ARG A 25 -1.85 -12.20 -21.99
C ARG A 25 -0.86 -11.14 -22.45
N PRO A 26 -1.28 -9.89 -22.65
CA PRO A 26 -0.35 -8.88 -23.09
C PRO A 26 0.75 -8.82 -22.05
N HIS A 27 1.98 -9.20 -22.45
CA HIS A 27 3.16 -8.55 -21.89
C HIS A 27 3.11 -7.10 -22.37
N HIS A 28 2.18 -6.35 -21.79
CA HIS A 28 2.20 -4.92 -21.89
C HIS A 28 3.46 -4.49 -21.14
N ASN A 29 4.50 -4.18 -21.90
CA ASN A 29 5.26 -2.97 -21.64
C ASN A 29 4.28 -1.79 -21.74
N THR A 30 3.40 -1.68 -20.75
CA THR A 30 2.61 -0.47 -20.54
C THR A 30 3.60 0.63 -20.19
N PRO A 31 3.58 1.78 -20.88
CA PRO A 31 4.43 2.91 -20.52
C PRO A 31 4.23 3.19 -19.05
N ASP A 32 5.33 3.37 -18.32
CA ASP A 32 5.46 3.54 -16.88
C ASP A 32 4.23 4.26 -16.23
N GLN A 33 3.17 3.50 -15.93
CA GLN A 33 1.90 4.06 -15.46
C GLN A 33 1.99 4.38 -13.97
N ASN A 34 1.18 5.35 -13.52
CA ASN A 34 1.04 5.73 -12.12
C ASN A 34 0.61 4.53 -11.28
N LYS A 35 1.21 4.35 -10.10
CA LYS A 35 1.15 3.13 -9.28
C LYS A 35 1.24 3.47 -7.80
N MET A 36 0.44 4.40 -7.30
CA MET A 36 0.50 4.72 -5.87
C MET A 36 0.11 3.49 -5.07
N ARG A 37 0.99 3.06 -4.17
CA ARG A 37 0.81 1.84 -3.39
C ARG A 37 0.54 2.16 -1.95
N VAL A 38 -0.34 1.39 -1.34
CA VAL A 38 -0.49 1.38 0.11
C VAL A 38 -0.58 -0.04 0.64
N ILE A 39 0.10 -0.30 1.75
CA ILE A 39 -0.20 -1.43 2.63
C ILE A 39 -0.92 -0.86 3.85
N ILE A 40 -2.15 -1.31 4.07
CA ILE A 40 -2.99 -0.95 5.21
C ILE A 40 -3.01 -2.13 6.16
N GLN A 41 -2.71 -1.91 7.43
CA GLN A 41 -2.87 -2.91 8.47
C GLN A 41 -3.83 -2.41 9.53
N ARG A 42 -4.77 -3.27 9.94
CA ARG A 42 -5.66 -3.01 11.08
C ARG A 42 -4.91 -3.27 12.37
N VAL A 43 -4.97 -2.33 13.32
CA VAL A 43 -4.16 -2.37 14.54
C VAL A 43 -4.99 -2.06 15.78
N LYS A 44 -4.62 -2.67 16.92
CA LYS A 44 -5.11 -2.26 18.25
C LYS A 44 -4.37 -1.03 18.77
N ASN A 45 -3.12 -0.88 18.36
CA ASN A 45 -2.26 0.27 18.61
C ASN A 45 -1.03 0.21 17.69
N ALA A 46 -0.41 1.36 17.47
CA ALA A 46 0.92 1.45 16.90
C ALA A 46 1.69 2.63 17.52
N ALA A 47 2.98 2.43 17.77
CA ALA A 47 3.87 3.46 18.30
C ALA A 47 5.08 3.59 17.38
N LEU A 48 5.39 4.82 16.97
CA LEU A 48 6.48 5.17 16.08
C LEU A 48 7.50 5.99 16.84
N SER A 49 8.73 5.51 16.87
CA SER A 49 9.89 6.21 17.44
C SER A 49 10.88 6.59 16.35
N VAL A 50 11.56 7.71 16.55
CA VAL A 50 12.64 8.19 15.67
C VAL A 50 13.95 8.25 16.44
N ILE A 51 15.07 8.35 15.71
CA ILE A 51 16.37 8.60 16.33
C ILE A 51 16.34 9.96 17.02
N LYS A 52 16.67 9.98 18.31
CA LYS A 52 16.75 11.20 19.11
C LYS A 52 17.87 12.10 18.58
N GLU A 53 17.60 13.39 18.49
CA GLU A 53 18.62 14.36 18.07
C GLU A 53 19.81 14.35 19.03
N GLY A 54 21.03 14.35 18.48
CA GLY A 54 22.27 14.24 19.25
C GLY A 54 22.65 12.83 19.69
N SER A 55 21.96 11.78 19.21
CA SER A 55 22.38 10.39 19.47
C SER A 55 23.71 10.06 18.78
N ASN A 56 24.60 9.38 19.48
CA ASN A 56 25.88 8.92 18.95
C ASN A 56 25.70 7.71 18.00
N GLU A 57 26.65 7.49 17.09
CA GLU A 57 26.60 6.38 16.12
C GLU A 57 26.58 4.99 16.77
N THR A 58 27.15 4.86 17.97
CA THR A 58 27.30 3.59 18.70
C THR A 58 26.08 3.21 19.54
N GLU A 59 25.24 4.16 19.96
CA GLU A 59 24.01 3.92 20.70
C GLU A 59 22.88 4.80 20.16
N LYS A 60 22.10 4.24 19.23
CA LYS A 60 20.91 4.90 18.70
C LYS A 60 19.82 4.93 19.76
N GLN A 61 19.73 6.04 20.49
CA GLN A 61 18.59 6.31 21.36
C GLN A 61 17.37 6.67 20.51
N LEU A 62 16.24 6.07 20.85
CA LEU A 62 14.96 6.32 20.19
C LEU A 62 14.06 7.15 21.10
N GLU A 63 13.32 8.08 20.52
CA GLU A 63 12.28 8.85 21.20
C GLU A 63 10.93 8.63 20.54
N LEU A 64 9.86 8.57 21.33
CA LEU A 64 8.50 8.45 20.82
C LEU A 64 8.14 9.69 20.01
N PHE A 65 7.73 9.49 18.75
CA PHE A 65 7.33 10.56 17.84
C PHE A 65 5.83 10.58 17.60
N SER A 66 5.20 9.40 17.45
CA SER A 66 3.77 9.30 17.21
C SER A 66 3.20 8.02 17.78
N GLU A 67 1.93 8.06 18.18
CA GLU A 67 1.20 6.90 18.69
C GLU A 67 -0.26 6.97 18.24
N ILE A 68 -0.82 5.80 17.91
CA ILE A 68 -2.26 5.58 17.73
C ILE A 68 -2.73 4.41 18.59
N LYS A 69 -3.99 4.46 19.01
CA LYS A 69 -4.77 3.35 19.58
C LYS A 69 -5.42 2.55 18.45
N ASN A 70 -6.66 2.10 18.62
CA ASN A 70 -7.36 1.31 17.61
C ASN A 70 -7.47 2.10 16.31
N GLY A 71 -7.17 1.43 15.18
CA GLY A 71 -7.11 2.12 13.91
C GLY A 71 -6.43 1.35 12.80
N ILE A 72 -5.85 2.10 11.87
CA ILE A 72 -5.03 1.56 10.78
C ILE A 72 -3.67 2.26 10.72
N ILE A 73 -2.66 1.48 10.36
CA ILE A 73 -1.40 2.02 9.86
C ILE A 73 -1.36 1.87 8.35
N CYS A 74 -0.99 2.93 7.65
CA CYS A 74 -0.93 3.03 6.20
C CYS A 74 0.53 3.29 5.78
N PHE A 75 1.19 2.27 5.23
CA PHE A 75 2.48 2.43 4.57
C PHE A 75 2.26 2.87 3.14
N VAL A 76 2.60 4.12 2.82
CA VAL A 76 2.30 4.74 1.53
C VAL A 76 3.57 4.85 0.68
N GLY A 77 3.56 4.22 -0.48
CA GLY A 77 4.56 4.36 -1.52
C GLY A 77 4.04 5.26 -2.62
N ILE A 78 4.83 6.28 -2.97
CA ILE A 78 4.56 7.18 -4.11
C ILE A 78 5.48 6.81 -5.29
N HIS A 79 4.87 6.45 -6.43
CA HIS A 79 5.55 6.16 -7.68
C HIS A 79 6.00 7.44 -8.38
N LYS A 80 7.09 7.37 -9.15
CA LYS A 80 7.67 8.55 -9.84
C LYS A 80 6.69 9.29 -10.76
N ASN A 81 5.68 8.61 -11.29
CA ASN A 81 4.70 9.20 -12.19
C ASN A 81 3.35 9.53 -11.52
N ASP A 82 3.18 9.22 -10.22
CA ASP A 82 1.91 9.44 -9.54
C ASP A 82 1.43 10.89 -9.63
N SER A 83 0.12 11.00 -9.89
CA SER A 83 -0.61 12.26 -9.92
C SER A 83 -1.38 12.48 -8.63
N TRP A 84 -2.01 13.65 -8.51
CA TRP A 84 -2.89 13.92 -7.38
C TRP A 84 -4.16 13.04 -7.38
N LYS A 85 -4.62 12.57 -8.54
CA LYS A 85 -5.79 11.66 -8.62
C LYS A 85 -5.49 10.33 -7.90
N ASP A 86 -4.27 9.82 -8.05
CA ASP A 86 -3.80 8.60 -7.40
C ASP A 86 -3.83 8.75 -5.87
N ALA A 87 -3.30 9.87 -5.37
CA ALA A 87 -3.33 10.24 -3.96
C ALA A 87 -4.77 10.28 -3.40
N GLN A 88 -5.66 11.00 -4.08
CA GLN A 88 -7.07 11.13 -3.67
C GLN A 88 -7.78 9.77 -3.63
N TYR A 89 -7.50 8.90 -4.61
CA TYR A 89 -8.05 7.55 -4.64
C TYR A 89 -7.60 6.73 -3.42
N ILE A 90 -6.30 6.73 -3.11
CA ILE A 90 -5.74 6.01 -1.97
C ILE A 90 -6.28 6.53 -0.64
N ILE A 91 -6.33 7.85 -0.45
CA ILE A 91 -6.89 8.48 0.77
C ILE A 91 -8.34 8.04 0.98
N ARG A 92 -9.16 8.12 -0.08
CA ARG A 92 -10.56 7.68 -0.05
C ARG A 92 -10.67 6.20 0.31
N LYS A 93 -9.79 5.33 -0.20
CA LYS A 93 -9.81 3.90 0.15
C LYS A 93 -9.40 3.66 1.60
N CYS A 94 -8.33 4.27 2.08
CA CYS A 94 -7.88 4.14 3.46
C CYS A 94 -8.98 4.55 4.46
N LEU A 95 -9.66 5.66 4.20
CA LEU A 95 -10.68 6.18 5.12
C LEU A 95 -12.03 5.45 5.07
N ASN A 96 -12.37 4.79 3.95
CA ASN A 96 -13.70 4.21 3.75
C ASN A 96 -13.71 2.67 3.66
N LEU A 97 -12.55 2.01 3.65
CA LEU A 97 -12.49 0.55 3.73
C LEU A 97 -13.15 0.07 5.02
N ARG A 98 -14.11 -0.85 4.88
CA ARG A 98 -14.84 -1.43 6.00
C ARG A 98 -14.06 -2.62 6.55
N LEU A 99 -13.30 -2.40 7.61
CA LEU A 99 -12.35 -3.37 8.18
C LEU A 99 -12.76 -3.91 9.54
N TRP A 100 -13.88 -3.44 10.13
CA TRP A 100 -14.38 -3.89 11.42
C TRP A 100 -15.81 -4.43 11.31
N SER A 101 -16.17 -5.32 12.23
CA SER A 101 -17.52 -5.88 12.33
C SER A 101 -18.44 -4.94 13.12
N ASP A 102 -19.75 -5.03 12.86
CA ASP A 102 -20.81 -4.42 13.67
C ASP A 102 -21.87 -5.48 14.01
N GLY A 103 -21.95 -5.86 15.29
CA GLY A 103 -22.72 -7.01 15.74
C GLY A 103 -22.36 -8.28 14.95
N ASN A 104 -23.34 -8.84 14.24
CA ASN A 104 -23.17 -10.05 13.43
C ASN A 104 -22.68 -9.80 11.99
N LYS A 105 -22.50 -8.54 11.57
CA LYS A 105 -22.04 -8.20 10.22
C LYS A 105 -20.53 -8.02 10.20
N SER A 106 -19.82 -8.94 9.54
CA SER A 106 -18.40 -8.80 9.26
C SER A 106 -18.15 -7.77 8.15
N TRP A 107 -17.02 -7.04 8.21
CA TRP A 107 -16.61 -6.05 7.21
C TRP A 107 -17.64 -4.92 6.99
N ASP A 108 -18.16 -4.36 8.08
CA ASP A 108 -19.23 -3.36 8.04
C ASP A 108 -18.77 -1.93 8.29
N LYS A 109 -17.80 -1.71 9.20
CA LYS A 109 -17.39 -0.37 9.63
C LYS A 109 -16.02 0.01 9.13
N SER A 110 -15.88 1.26 8.71
CA SER A 110 -14.61 1.91 8.38
C SER A 110 -13.95 2.54 9.60
N VAL A 111 -12.72 3.03 9.42
CA VAL A 111 -11.97 3.74 10.47
C VAL A 111 -12.72 4.98 10.94
N LYS A 112 -13.41 5.67 10.02
CA LYS A 112 -14.22 6.86 10.31
C LYS A 112 -15.48 6.51 11.10
N ASP A 113 -16.16 5.42 10.73
CA ASP A 113 -17.41 5.02 11.38
C ASP A 113 -17.22 4.70 12.87
N LEU A 114 -16.01 4.28 13.25
CA LEU A 114 -15.63 3.95 14.63
C LEU A 114 -14.85 5.07 15.34
N ASN A 115 -14.65 6.22 14.69
CA ASN A 115 -13.85 7.32 15.22
C ASN A 115 -12.42 6.88 15.65
N TYR A 116 -11.85 5.94 14.91
CA TYR A 116 -10.52 5.37 15.13
C TYR A 116 -9.42 6.17 14.46
N GLU A 117 -8.17 5.85 14.74
CA GLU A 117 -7.02 6.65 14.33
C GLU A 117 -6.32 6.08 13.08
N VAL A 118 -5.57 6.92 12.38
CA VAL A 118 -4.82 6.56 11.18
C VAL A 118 -3.39 7.03 11.35
N LEU A 119 -2.42 6.11 11.26
CA LEU A 119 -1.00 6.44 11.20
C LEU A 119 -0.51 6.32 9.75
N VAL A 120 -0.17 7.43 9.12
CA VAL A 120 0.34 7.48 7.74
C VAL A 120 1.86 7.49 7.76
N VAL A 121 2.51 6.56 7.07
CA VAL A 121 3.97 6.41 7.05
C VAL A 121 4.46 6.31 5.61
N SER A 122 5.38 7.18 5.20
CA SER A 122 6.03 7.11 3.89
C SER A 122 6.89 5.84 3.78
N GLN A 123 6.69 5.03 2.74
CA GLN A 123 7.36 3.75 2.53
C GLN A 123 7.74 3.52 1.06
N PHE A 124 8.81 4.15 0.59
CA PHE A 124 9.29 4.02 -0.80
C PHE A 124 9.65 2.58 -1.19
N THR A 125 9.97 1.72 -0.21
CA THR A 125 10.35 0.33 -0.46
C THR A 125 9.21 -0.54 -1.01
N LEU A 126 7.97 -0.05 -1.03
CA LEU A 126 6.86 -0.70 -1.75
C LEU A 126 7.10 -0.79 -3.27
N PHE A 127 8.07 -0.03 -3.79
CA PHE A 127 8.53 -0.12 -5.18
C PHE A 127 9.84 -0.90 -5.34
N ALA A 128 10.21 -1.74 -4.37
CA ALA A 128 11.30 -2.69 -4.54
C ALA A 128 11.06 -3.58 -5.76
N ASN A 129 11.94 -3.45 -6.76
CA ASN A 129 12.08 -4.41 -7.83
C ASN A 129 13.09 -5.48 -7.41
N THR A 130 12.60 -6.70 -7.22
CA THR A 130 13.39 -7.86 -6.78
C THR A 130 13.58 -8.90 -7.89
N LYS A 131 13.25 -8.57 -9.15
CA LYS A 131 13.28 -9.53 -10.26
C LYS A 131 14.69 -9.86 -10.78
N LYS A 132 15.67 -8.96 -10.59
CA LYS A 132 17.03 -9.07 -11.17
C LYS A 132 18.07 -9.64 -10.19
N GLY A 133 17.65 -10.17 -9.03
CA GLY A 133 18.51 -10.73 -7.99
C GLY A 133 17.99 -10.44 -6.58
N ASN A 134 18.84 -10.65 -5.57
CA ASN A 134 18.45 -10.51 -4.16
C ASN A 134 18.54 -9.06 -3.61
N LYS A 135 19.27 -8.18 -4.31
CA LYS A 135 19.34 -6.75 -3.94
C LYS A 135 18.11 -6.04 -4.52
N PRO A 136 17.25 -5.43 -3.69
CA PRO A 136 16.12 -4.66 -4.18
C PRO A 136 16.61 -3.37 -4.86
N ASP A 137 15.92 -3.00 -5.94
CA ASP A 137 16.16 -1.78 -6.70
C ASP A 137 14.88 -0.91 -6.67
N PHE A 138 15.03 0.41 -6.49
CA PHE A 138 13.92 1.30 -6.15
C PHE A 138 13.70 2.43 -7.16
N HIS A 139 14.21 2.28 -8.39
CA HIS A 139 14.12 3.29 -9.47
C HIS A 139 12.68 3.73 -9.85
N LEU A 140 11.65 3.02 -9.40
CA LEU A 140 10.25 3.35 -9.63
C LEU A 140 9.65 4.29 -8.56
N ALA A 141 10.30 4.41 -7.39
CA ALA A 141 9.89 5.35 -6.37
C ALA A 141 10.08 6.79 -6.86
N LYS A 142 9.19 7.69 -6.43
CA LYS A 142 9.33 9.13 -6.69
C LYS A 142 10.58 9.69 -6.00
N GLU A 143 11.19 10.70 -6.63
CA GLU A 143 12.35 11.42 -6.10
C GLU A 143 12.01 12.01 -4.71
N PRO A 144 12.93 11.96 -3.73
CA PRO A 144 12.65 12.34 -2.34
C PRO A 144 11.98 13.70 -2.12
N LYS A 145 12.40 14.76 -2.82
CA LYS A 145 11.82 16.10 -2.66
C LYS A 145 10.39 16.14 -3.17
N GLU A 146 10.15 15.64 -4.38
CA GLU A 146 8.77 15.57 -4.93
C GLU A 146 7.88 14.63 -4.12
N ALA A 147 8.44 13.53 -3.59
CA ALA A 147 7.72 12.58 -2.76
C ALA A 147 7.31 13.19 -1.43
N LEU A 148 8.16 14.02 -0.81
CA LEU A 148 7.84 14.78 0.39
C LEU A 148 6.68 15.76 0.14
N ASP A 149 6.74 16.51 -0.96
CA ASP A 149 5.68 17.46 -1.32
C ASP A 149 4.33 16.75 -1.52
N MET A 150 4.32 15.61 -2.22
CA MET A 150 3.12 14.79 -2.41
C MET A 150 2.64 14.20 -1.08
N TYR A 151 3.53 13.67 -0.25
CA TYR A 151 3.20 13.11 1.06
C TYR A 151 2.56 14.14 1.99
N ASN A 152 3.12 15.35 2.06
CA ASN A 152 2.55 16.43 2.88
C ASN A 152 1.15 16.81 2.41
N LYS A 153 0.95 16.96 1.09
CA LYS A 153 -0.39 17.18 0.51
C LYS A 153 -1.36 16.05 0.85
N MET A 154 -0.90 14.79 0.81
CA MET A 154 -1.73 13.64 1.21
C MET A 154 -2.16 13.73 2.66
N VAL A 155 -1.25 14.08 3.57
CA VAL A 155 -1.56 14.24 5.00
C VAL A 155 -2.59 15.35 5.22
N GLU A 156 -2.42 16.51 4.58
CA GLU A 156 -3.39 17.60 4.62
C GLU A 156 -4.78 17.16 4.15
N GLN A 157 -4.82 16.38 3.06
CA GLN A 157 -6.06 15.86 2.51
C GLN A 157 -6.69 14.77 3.40
N PHE A 158 -5.89 13.91 4.06
CA PHE A 158 -6.37 12.99 5.09
C PHE A 158 -7.04 13.74 6.25
N VAL A 159 -6.41 14.81 6.72
CA VAL A 159 -6.95 15.67 7.79
C VAL A 159 -8.27 16.30 7.35
N LYS A 160 -8.32 16.85 6.13
CA LYS A 160 -9.50 17.48 5.56
C LYS A 160 -10.68 16.51 5.39
N ASP A 161 -10.42 15.28 4.94
CA ASP A 161 -11.47 14.28 4.67
C ASP A 161 -11.89 13.49 5.91
N TYR A 162 -11.19 13.68 7.04
CA TYR A 162 -11.51 13.00 8.29
C TYR A 162 -11.46 13.93 9.52
N ASN A 163 -10.32 14.05 10.18
CA ASN A 163 -10.15 14.86 11.40
C ASN A 163 -8.66 15.00 11.75
N GLN A 164 -8.21 16.22 12.07
CA GLN A 164 -6.83 16.52 12.46
C GLN A 164 -6.32 15.68 13.65
N GLU A 165 -7.15 15.45 14.66
CA GLU A 165 -6.74 14.73 15.87
C GLU A 165 -6.51 13.23 15.60
N LYS A 166 -7.20 12.68 14.60
CA LYS A 166 -7.20 11.25 14.26
C LYS A 166 -6.13 10.84 13.26
N ILE A 167 -5.54 11.81 12.56
CA ILE A 167 -4.44 11.55 11.62
C ILE A 167 -3.10 11.79 12.32
N LYS A 168 -2.30 10.73 12.38
CA LYS A 168 -0.92 10.73 12.86
C LYS A 168 0.02 10.41 11.70
N THR A 169 1.28 10.83 11.81
CA THR A 169 2.26 10.68 10.73
C THR A 169 3.58 10.12 11.24
N GLY A 170 4.36 9.53 10.33
CA GLY A 170 5.80 9.34 10.52
C GLY A 170 6.62 10.59 10.21
N LYS A 171 7.94 10.48 10.41
CA LYS A 171 8.92 11.53 10.05
C LYS A 171 9.59 11.15 8.72
N PHE A 172 9.18 11.82 7.64
CA PHE A 172 9.65 11.52 6.28
C PHE A 172 11.18 11.58 6.19
N GLY A 173 11.78 10.62 5.48
CA GLY A 173 13.23 10.58 5.24
C GLY A 173 14.08 10.21 6.45
N CYS A 174 13.49 9.96 7.62
CA CYS A 174 14.20 9.51 8.81
C CYS A 174 14.07 8.00 9.01
N TYR A 175 15.06 7.43 9.71
CA TYR A 175 14.89 6.10 10.29
C TYR A 175 13.74 6.13 11.32
N MET A 176 12.85 5.17 11.22
CA MET A 176 11.70 5.01 12.11
C MET A 176 11.66 3.58 12.63
N ASN A 177 11.45 3.44 13.93
CA ASN A 177 11.14 2.17 14.57
C ASN A 177 9.64 2.15 14.90
N ILE A 178 8.90 1.20 14.33
CA ILE A 178 7.45 1.14 14.48
C ILE A 178 7.08 -0.16 15.19
N GLN A 179 6.47 -0.04 16.36
CA GLN A 179 5.84 -1.14 17.07
C GLN A 179 4.36 -1.19 16.69
N VAL A 180 3.90 -2.35 16.25
CA VAL A 180 2.52 -2.54 15.78
C VAL A 180 1.90 -3.74 16.45
N THR A 181 0.72 -3.55 17.05
CA THR A 181 -0.13 -4.65 17.51
C THR A 181 -1.19 -4.90 16.44
N ASN A 182 -0.89 -5.78 15.48
CA ASN A 182 -1.83 -6.14 14.42
C ASN A 182 -3.08 -6.82 14.99
N ASP A 183 -4.25 -6.38 14.52
CA ASP A 183 -5.55 -6.86 14.98
C ASP A 183 -6.19 -7.79 13.95
N GLY A 184 -5.99 -9.10 14.09
CA GLY A 184 -6.52 -10.13 13.18
C GLY A 184 -5.53 -11.26 12.89
N PRO A 185 -4.49 -11.03 12.06
CA PRO A 185 -4.18 -9.78 11.37
C PRO A 185 -5.05 -9.55 10.12
N VAL A 186 -5.32 -8.27 9.82
CA VAL A 186 -5.93 -7.83 8.56
C VAL A 186 -4.93 -6.91 7.85
N THR A 187 -4.50 -7.32 6.65
CA THR A 187 -3.56 -6.57 5.81
C THR A 187 -4.15 -6.43 4.41
N ILE A 188 -4.25 -5.19 3.91
CA ILE A 188 -4.78 -4.88 2.58
C ILE A 188 -3.70 -4.18 1.77
N PHE A 189 -3.48 -4.65 0.55
CA PHE A 189 -2.64 -3.98 -0.43
C PHE A 189 -3.53 -3.33 -1.49
N ILE A 190 -3.22 -2.09 -1.87
CA ILE A 190 -3.89 -1.37 -2.96
C ILE A 190 -2.81 -0.73 -3.83
N ASP A 191 -2.95 -0.89 -5.15
CA ASP A 191 -2.19 -0.16 -6.17
C ASP A 191 -3.20 0.69 -6.98
N SER A 192 -2.98 2.00 -7.09
CA SER A 192 -3.90 2.89 -7.81
C SER A 192 -3.99 2.57 -9.31
N HIS A 193 -2.95 1.92 -9.85
CA HIS A 193 -2.90 1.43 -11.23
C HIS A 193 -3.98 0.39 -11.56
N ASP A 194 -4.40 -0.39 -10.57
CA ASP A 194 -5.34 -1.49 -10.79
C ASP A 194 -6.78 -1.00 -11.02
N VAL A 195 -6.99 0.32 -11.08
CA VAL A 195 -8.28 0.97 -11.28
C VAL A 195 -8.17 2.06 -12.34
N ASN A 196 -9.20 2.15 -13.20
CA ASN A 196 -9.33 3.29 -14.10
C ASN A 196 -9.82 4.52 -13.30
N LEU A 197 -8.94 5.50 -13.09
CA LEU A 197 -9.22 6.72 -12.31
C LEU A 197 -9.93 7.82 -13.12
N ASP A 198 -10.09 7.66 -14.43
CA ASP A 198 -10.76 8.64 -15.31
C ASP A 198 -12.26 8.36 -15.50
N ASN A 199 -12.79 7.34 -14.82
CA ASN A 199 -14.20 6.97 -14.80
C ASN A 199 -14.93 7.46 -13.54
#